data_AF-A0A7S2TUD4-F1
#
_entry.id   AF-A0A7S2TUD4-F1
#
_cell.length_a   1.000
_cell.length_b   1.000
_cell.length_c   1.000
_cell.angle_alpha   90.00
_cell.angle_beta   90.00
_cell.angle_gamma   90.00
#
_symmetry.space_group_name_H-M   'P 1'
#
loop_
_entity.id
_entity.type
_entity.pdbx_description
1 polymer ?
#
loop_
_entity_poly.entity_id
_entity_poly.type
_entity_poly.pdbx_seq_one_letter_code
_entity_poly.pdbx_strand_id
1 'polypeptide(L)'
;MEHPRCRFYGNVEVGSDVSVEELILAYDAVVLAYGAESDRPLGIPGEDLKGVHSARELVNWYNGHPDHVEGPFPKLIQSAKECVIIGHGNVAIDCARVLVSKEQALASSDICEHALSALRSSGIRHVSLVGRRGPAQMAFTIKELR
;
A
#
# COMPACT_ATOMS: atom_id res chain seq x y z
N MET A 1 15.52 18.28 -5.17
CA MET A 1 16.79 18.30 -4.43
C MET A 1 17.67 19.35 -5.04
N GLU A 2 17.73 20.52 -4.42
CA GLU A 2 18.36 21.69 -5.04
C GLU A 2 19.57 22.20 -4.25
N HIS A 3 19.78 21.68 -3.03
CA HIS A 3 20.85 22.14 -2.17
C HIS A 3 22.19 21.47 -2.56
N PRO A 4 23.28 22.21 -2.82
CA PRO A 4 24.55 21.66 -3.34
C PRO A 4 25.26 20.67 -2.39
N ARG A 5 25.00 20.76 -1.08
CA ARG A 5 25.46 19.82 -0.04
C ARG A 5 24.63 18.53 0.07
N CYS A 6 23.57 18.36 -0.73
CA CYS A 6 22.71 17.18 -0.69
C CYS A 6 22.90 16.39 -2.00
N ARG A 7 23.13 15.09 -1.88
CA ARG A 7 23.27 14.17 -3.01
C ARG A 7 22.32 13.00 -2.80
N PHE A 8 21.78 12.48 -3.90
CA PHE A 8 20.92 11.31 -3.89
C PHE A 8 21.47 10.24 -4.81
N TYR A 9 21.46 9.02 -4.28
CA TYR A 9 21.83 7.81 -4.99
C TYR A 9 20.63 6.87 -4.87
N GLY A 10 19.82 6.81 -5.92
CA GLY A 10 18.73 5.84 -6.04
C GLY A 10 19.24 4.52 -6.60
N ASN A 11 18.42 3.48 -6.50
CA ASN A 11 18.79 2.13 -6.97
C ASN A 11 20.10 1.61 -6.34
N VAL A 12 20.27 1.88 -5.04
CA VAL A 12 21.33 1.35 -4.19
C VAL A 12 20.67 0.77 -2.95
N GLU A 13 20.75 -0.54 -2.79
CA GLU A 13 20.18 -1.28 -1.67
C GLU A 13 21.23 -1.46 -0.55
N VAL A 14 21.03 -0.75 0.56
CA VAL A 14 21.89 -0.89 1.74
C VAL A 14 21.63 -2.24 2.41
N GLY A 15 22.68 -3.03 2.62
CA GLY A 15 22.64 -4.43 3.05
C GLY A 15 22.96 -5.41 1.93
N SER A 16 22.88 -4.99 0.67
CA SER A 16 23.19 -5.80 -0.52
C SER A 16 24.30 -5.17 -1.37
N ASP A 17 24.08 -3.96 -1.90
CA ASP A 17 25.07 -3.24 -2.72
C ASP A 17 26.16 -2.56 -1.89
N VAL A 18 25.81 -2.14 -0.67
CA VAL A 18 26.72 -1.54 0.32
C VAL A 18 26.29 -1.94 1.72
N SER A 19 27.22 -2.36 2.56
CA SER A 19 26.94 -2.72 3.94
C SER A 19 26.79 -1.49 4.86
N VAL A 20 26.13 -1.66 6.00
CA VAL A 20 26.00 -0.60 7.00
C VAL A 20 27.38 -0.27 7.60
N GLU A 21 28.24 -1.28 7.74
CA GLU A 21 29.61 -1.14 8.23
C GLU A 21 30.45 -0.24 7.32
N GLU A 22 30.35 -0.41 6.00
CA GLU A 22 31.01 0.45 5.02
C GLU A 22 30.54 1.90 5.14
N LEU A 23 29.24 2.12 5.35
CA LEU A 23 28.69 3.46 5.54
C LEU A 23 29.19 4.10 6.84
N ILE A 24 29.27 3.34 7.94
CA ILE A 24 29.79 3.84 9.22
C ILE A 24 31.27 4.21 9.12
N LEU A 25 32.06 3.50 8.31
CA LEU A 25 33.46 3.83 8.08
C LEU A 25 33.64 5.07 7.17
N ALA A 26 32.71 5.31 6.25
CA ALA A 26 32.81 6.39 5.26
C ALA A 26 32.23 7.73 5.70
N TYR A 27 31.33 7.75 6.70
CA TYR A 27 30.60 8.94 7.13
C TYR A 27 30.70 9.14 8.64
N ASP A 28 30.69 10.41 9.09
CA ASP A 28 30.71 10.75 10.52
C ASP A 28 29.45 10.27 11.27
N ALA A 29 28.33 10.15 10.57
CA ALA A 29 27.07 9.65 11.12
C ALA A 29 26.22 8.99 10.03
N VAL A 30 25.51 7.92 10.42
CA VAL A 30 24.56 7.20 9.56
C VAL A 30 23.18 7.24 10.21
N VAL A 31 22.17 7.67 9.45
CA VAL A 31 20.77 7.71 9.89
C VAL A 31 19.97 6.67 9.10
N LEU A 32 19.44 5.67 9.78
CA LEU A 32 18.59 4.65 9.18
C LEU A 32 17.16 5.20 9.03
N ALA A 33 16.74 5.42 7.79
CA ALA A 33 15.44 6.00 7.46
C ALA A 33 14.67 5.19 6.39
N TYR A 34 14.83 3.85 6.39
CA TYR A 34 14.27 2.94 5.38
C TYR A 34 12.78 2.58 5.60
N GLY A 35 12.16 3.11 6.66
CA GLY A 35 10.74 2.89 6.94
C GLY A 35 10.43 1.50 7.48
N ALA A 36 9.23 0.99 7.19
CA ALA A 36 8.74 -0.32 7.62
C ALA A 36 8.19 -1.07 6.41
N GLU A 37 8.93 -2.06 5.94
CA GLU A 37 8.58 -2.80 4.72
C GLU A 37 7.70 -4.03 5.01
N SER A 38 7.78 -4.58 6.22
CA SER A 38 7.05 -5.81 6.56
C SER A 38 5.58 -5.55 6.87
N ASP A 39 4.74 -6.43 6.36
CA ASP A 39 3.32 -6.49 6.70
C ASP A 39 3.12 -7.21 8.04
N ARG A 40 2.07 -6.85 8.77
CA ARG A 40 1.72 -7.51 10.02
C ARG A 40 0.74 -8.65 9.72
N PRO A 41 1.14 -9.92 9.87
CA PRO A 41 0.23 -11.04 9.67
C PRO A 41 -0.89 -11.03 10.72
N LEU A 42 -2.02 -11.65 10.36
CA LEU A 42 -3.16 -11.77 11.27
C LEU A 42 -2.95 -12.89 12.29
N GLY A 43 -2.17 -13.91 11.95
CA GLY A 43 -1.89 -15.07 12.78
C GLY A 43 -3.11 -15.97 12.95
N ILE A 44 -3.94 -16.10 11.91
CA ILE A 44 -5.20 -16.86 11.94
C ILE A 44 -5.23 -17.96 10.88
N PRO A 45 -5.95 -19.07 11.12
CA PRO A 45 -6.13 -20.11 10.11
C PRO A 45 -6.71 -19.54 8.81
N GLY A 46 -6.06 -19.85 7.70
CA GLY A 46 -6.50 -19.42 6.35
C GLY A 46 -5.95 -18.06 5.90
N GLU A 47 -5.01 -17.45 6.64
CA GLU A 47 -4.39 -16.17 6.21
C GLU A 47 -3.56 -16.27 4.93
N ASP A 48 -3.11 -17.48 4.54
CA ASP A 48 -2.37 -17.74 3.30
C ASP A 48 -3.27 -18.18 2.12
N LEU A 49 -4.60 -18.13 2.28
CA LEU A 49 -5.52 -18.51 1.20
C LEU A 49 -5.47 -17.49 0.05
N LYS A 50 -5.69 -17.98 -1.18
CA LYS A 50 -5.81 -17.12 -2.37
C LYS A 50 -6.90 -16.07 -2.17
N GLY A 51 -6.55 -14.80 -2.39
CA GLY A 51 -7.45 -13.65 -2.20
C GLY A 51 -7.28 -12.95 -0.85
N VAL A 52 -6.45 -13.48 0.06
CA VAL A 52 -5.99 -12.75 1.25
C VAL A 52 -4.68 -12.04 0.89
N HIS A 53 -4.68 -10.71 1.02
CA HIS A 53 -3.56 -9.84 0.67
C HIS A 53 -3.41 -8.74 1.71
N SER A 54 -2.19 -8.24 1.90
CA SER A 54 -1.97 -7.08 2.73
C SER A 54 -2.57 -5.82 2.08
N ALA A 55 -2.97 -4.85 2.91
CA ALA A 55 -3.41 -3.56 2.39
C ALA A 55 -2.27 -2.85 1.63
N ARG A 56 -1.03 -3.05 2.06
CA ARG A 56 0.17 -2.49 1.44
C ARG A 56 0.37 -3.04 0.02
N GLU A 57 0.13 -4.33 -0.21
CA GLU A 57 0.18 -4.91 -1.55
C GLU A 57 -0.79 -4.21 -2.51
N LEU A 58 -2.02 -3.95 -2.07
CA LEU A 58 -3.02 -3.24 -2.88
C LEU A 58 -2.58 -1.79 -3.16
N VAL A 59 -2.07 -1.10 -2.13
CA VAL A 59 -1.54 0.27 -2.23
C VAL A 59 -0.39 0.35 -3.22
N ASN A 60 0.58 -0.54 -3.06
CA ASN A 60 1.74 -0.64 -3.94
C ASN A 60 1.33 -0.93 -5.38
N TRP A 61 0.35 -1.81 -5.59
CA TRP A 61 -0.16 -2.12 -6.91
C TRP A 61 -0.78 -0.91 -7.60
N TYR A 62 -1.68 -0.16 -6.93
CA TYR A 62 -2.33 0.99 -7.58
C TYR A 62 -1.42 2.22 -7.74
N ASN A 63 -0.39 2.33 -6.91
CA ASN A 63 0.65 3.38 -7.00
C ASN A 63 1.84 2.98 -7.89
N GLY A 64 1.82 1.79 -8.51
CA GLY A 64 2.84 1.38 -9.47
C GLY A 64 4.20 1.05 -8.86
N HIS A 65 4.24 0.56 -7.63
CA HIS A 65 5.46 0.00 -7.06
C HIS A 65 5.98 -1.11 -7.98
N PRO A 66 7.24 -1.08 -8.45
CA PRO A 66 7.76 -2.02 -9.45
C PRO A 66 7.49 -3.49 -9.12
N ASP A 67 7.72 -3.89 -7.87
CA ASP A 67 7.52 -5.29 -7.42
C ASP A 67 6.04 -5.74 -7.32
N HIS A 68 5.08 -4.83 -7.49
CA HIS A 68 3.66 -5.11 -7.28
C HIS A 68 2.79 -4.86 -8.53
N VAL A 69 3.36 -4.42 -9.65
CA VAL A 69 2.60 -4.10 -10.88
C VAL A 69 1.89 -5.35 -11.44
N GLU A 70 2.57 -6.49 -11.46
CA GLU A 70 2.03 -7.77 -11.95
C GLU A 70 1.22 -8.55 -10.90
N GLY A 71 0.79 -7.87 -9.83
CA GLY A 71 0.07 -8.47 -8.71
C GLY A 71 -1.28 -9.10 -9.11
N PRO A 72 -1.90 -9.89 -8.20
CA PRO A 72 -3.11 -10.65 -8.48
C PRO A 72 -4.38 -9.79 -8.60
N PHE A 73 -4.29 -8.51 -8.22
CA PHE A 73 -5.42 -7.60 -8.08
C PHE A 73 -6.32 -7.47 -9.31
N PRO A 74 -5.83 -7.39 -10.57
CA PRO A 74 -6.71 -7.28 -11.72
C PRO A 74 -7.75 -8.42 -11.80
N LYS A 75 -7.32 -9.66 -11.54
CA LYS A 75 -8.21 -10.83 -11.55
C LYS A 75 -9.08 -10.90 -10.30
N LEU A 76 -8.52 -10.56 -9.13
CA LEU A 76 -9.25 -10.60 -7.86
C LEU A 76 -10.41 -9.61 -7.85
N ILE A 77 -10.17 -8.34 -8.20
CA ILE A 77 -11.20 -7.31 -8.14
C ILE A 77 -12.26 -7.51 -9.24
N GLN A 78 -11.90 -8.12 -10.37
CA GLN A 78 -12.86 -8.44 -11.44
C GLN A 78 -13.81 -9.58 -11.04
N SER A 79 -13.29 -10.60 -10.34
CA SER A 79 -14.06 -11.81 -9.99
C SER A 79 -14.85 -11.66 -8.69
N ALA A 80 -14.34 -10.91 -7.72
CA ALA A 80 -14.99 -10.69 -6.43
C ALA A 80 -16.18 -9.72 -6.54
N LYS A 81 -17.20 -9.94 -5.70
CA LYS A 81 -18.32 -9.00 -5.48
C LYS A 81 -18.23 -8.25 -4.16
N GLU A 82 -17.57 -8.84 -3.18
CA GLU A 82 -17.40 -8.30 -1.84
C GLU A 82 -15.93 -8.30 -1.47
N CYS A 83 -15.49 -7.27 -0.76
CA CYS A 83 -14.16 -7.17 -0.19
C CYS A 83 -14.28 -6.86 1.30
N VAL A 84 -13.51 -7.57 2.13
CA VAL A 84 -13.42 -7.32 3.56
C VAL A 84 -12.02 -6.78 3.86
N ILE A 85 -11.96 -5.61 4.48
CA ILE A 85 -10.72 -4.98 4.91
C ILE A 85 -10.65 -5.06 6.44
N ILE A 86 -9.58 -5.68 6.94
CA ILE A 86 -9.34 -5.81 8.37
C ILE A 86 -8.48 -4.63 8.85
N GLY A 87 -9.09 -3.73 9.61
CA GLY A 87 -8.43 -2.54 10.15
C GLY A 87 -9.28 -1.28 10.05
N HIS A 88 -9.11 -0.37 11.02
CA HIS A 88 -9.75 0.96 11.06
C HIS A 88 -8.70 2.08 11.11
N GLY A 89 -7.70 2.01 10.24
CA GLY A 89 -6.71 3.08 10.03
C GLY A 89 -6.90 3.78 8.69
N ASN A 90 -6.13 4.85 8.44
CA ASN A 90 -6.22 5.60 7.17
C ASN A 90 -5.98 4.72 5.94
N VAL A 91 -5.01 3.80 5.99
CA VAL A 91 -4.74 2.88 4.87
C VAL A 91 -5.96 2.00 4.53
N ALA A 92 -6.74 1.58 5.54
CA ALA A 92 -7.96 0.81 5.29
C ALA A 92 -9.02 1.64 4.55
N ILE A 93 -9.13 2.92 4.90
CA ILE A 93 -10.00 3.88 4.22
C ILE A 93 -9.51 4.17 2.81
N ASP A 94 -8.19 4.29 2.59
CA ASP A 94 -7.62 4.52 1.27
C ASP A 94 -7.90 3.32 0.33
N CYS A 95 -7.68 2.10 0.81
CA CYS A 95 -8.03 0.88 0.07
C CYS A 95 -9.53 0.84 -0.26
N ALA A 96 -10.40 1.10 0.72
CA ALA A 96 -11.83 1.14 0.49
C ALA A 96 -12.21 2.20 -0.54
N ARG A 97 -11.66 3.41 -0.43
CA ARG A 97 -11.92 4.54 -1.32
C ARG A 97 -11.51 4.21 -2.75
N VAL A 98 -10.33 3.64 -2.98
CA VAL A 98 -9.90 3.24 -4.33
C VAL A 98 -10.82 2.18 -4.93
N LEU A 99 -11.25 1.19 -4.13
CA LEU A 99 -12.11 0.10 -4.61
C LEU A 99 -13.55 0.54 -4.96
N VAL A 100 -14.07 1.61 -4.34
CA VAL A 100 -15.46 2.07 -4.53
C VAL A 100 -15.59 3.41 -5.25
N SER A 101 -14.48 4.11 -5.51
CA SER A 101 -14.51 5.42 -6.19
C SER A 101 -14.96 5.28 -7.64
N LYS A 102 -15.65 6.33 -8.12
CA LYS A 102 -16.00 6.43 -9.54
C LYS A 102 -14.73 6.62 -10.37
N GLU A 103 -14.74 6.04 -11.57
CA GLU A 103 -13.64 6.17 -12.52
C GLU A 103 -13.23 7.63 -12.74
N GLN A 104 -14.17 8.55 -12.92
CA GLN A 104 -13.83 9.96 -13.21
C GLN A 104 -12.99 10.60 -12.10
N ALA A 105 -13.22 10.22 -10.84
CA ALA A 105 -12.44 10.75 -9.72
C ALA A 105 -11.01 10.20 -9.74
N LEU A 106 -10.86 8.90 -10.00
CA LEU A 106 -9.55 8.23 -10.06
C LEU A 106 -8.76 8.65 -11.30
N ALA A 107 -9.41 8.78 -12.46
CA ALA A 107 -8.77 9.19 -13.71
C ALA A 107 -8.20 10.61 -13.67
N SER A 108 -8.61 11.43 -12.70
CA SER A 108 -8.06 12.77 -12.47
C SER A 108 -6.85 12.79 -11.53
N SER A 109 -6.50 11.66 -10.91
CA SER A 109 -5.35 11.53 -10.02
C SER A 109 -4.14 10.94 -10.74
N ASP A 110 -3.06 10.73 -10.00
CA ASP A 110 -1.81 10.07 -10.41
C ASP A 110 -1.86 8.54 -10.30
N ILE A 111 -3.06 7.94 -10.20
CA ILE A 111 -3.20 6.48 -10.15
C ILE A 111 -2.65 5.86 -11.44
N CYS A 112 -1.97 4.72 -11.33
CA CYS A 112 -1.38 4.09 -12.50
C CYS A 112 -2.44 3.54 -13.46
N GLU A 113 -2.20 3.67 -14.76
CA GLU A 113 -3.18 3.30 -15.81
C GLU A 113 -3.55 1.81 -15.75
N HIS A 114 -2.61 0.91 -15.40
CA HIS A 114 -2.92 -0.52 -15.25
C HIS A 114 -3.96 -0.77 -14.15
N ALA A 115 -3.85 -0.03 -13.04
CA ALA A 115 -4.77 -0.13 -11.92
C ALA A 115 -6.12 0.50 -12.25
N LEU A 116 -6.12 1.68 -12.88
CA LEU A 116 -7.34 2.34 -13.35
C LEU A 116 -8.11 1.44 -14.33
N SER A 117 -7.42 0.85 -15.31
CA SER A 117 -8.01 -0.07 -16.28
C SER A 117 -8.62 -1.30 -15.61
N ALA A 118 -7.95 -1.88 -14.61
CA ALA A 118 -8.49 -3.01 -13.86
C ALA A 118 -9.74 -2.60 -13.05
N LEU A 119 -9.70 -1.45 -12.38
CA LEU A 119 -10.79 -0.92 -11.56
C LEU A 119 -12.05 -0.60 -12.39
N ARG A 120 -11.92 -0.17 -13.66
CA ARG A 120 -13.05 0.00 -14.60
C ARG A 120 -13.91 -1.26 -14.73
N SER A 121 -13.26 -2.43 -14.71
CA SER A 121 -13.91 -3.74 -14.83
C SER A 121 -14.18 -4.42 -13.50
N SER A 122 -14.01 -3.71 -12.38
CA SER A 122 -14.17 -4.27 -11.03
C SER A 122 -15.58 -4.83 -10.80
N GLY A 123 -15.63 -6.04 -10.27
CA GLY A 123 -16.82 -6.72 -9.82
C GLY A 123 -17.27 -6.29 -8.42
N ILE A 124 -16.43 -5.59 -7.66
CA ILE A 124 -16.69 -5.21 -6.27
C ILE A 124 -17.92 -4.29 -6.21
N ARG A 125 -18.86 -4.62 -5.32
CA ARG A 125 -20.09 -3.85 -5.03
C ARG A 125 -20.21 -3.51 -3.56
N HIS A 126 -19.55 -4.26 -2.69
CA HIS A 126 -19.58 -4.05 -1.25
C HIS A 126 -18.17 -4.13 -0.67
N VAL A 127 -17.84 -3.16 0.19
CA VAL A 127 -16.58 -3.14 0.94
C VAL A 127 -16.91 -3.00 2.42
N SER A 128 -16.49 -3.98 3.22
CA SER A 128 -16.69 -4.02 4.67
C SER A 128 -15.39 -3.70 5.39
N LEU A 129 -15.39 -2.70 6.28
CA LEU A 129 -14.25 -2.39 7.15
C LEU A 129 -14.49 -2.95 8.54
N VAL A 130 -13.69 -3.94 8.93
CA VAL A 130 -13.82 -4.65 10.20
C VAL A 130 -12.71 -4.21 11.15
N GLY A 131 -13.11 -3.67 12.30
CA GLY A 131 -12.21 -3.30 13.38
C GLY A 131 -12.40 -4.19 14.59
N ARG A 132 -11.30 -4.50 15.28
CA ARG A 132 -11.31 -5.29 16.53
C ARG A 132 -11.82 -4.51 17.76
N ARG A 133 -12.02 -3.20 17.66
CA ARG A 133 -12.44 -2.30 18.76
C ARG A 133 -13.57 -1.39 18.27
N GLY A 134 -14.19 -0.68 19.20
CA GLY A 134 -15.31 0.20 18.92
C GLY A 134 -14.91 1.54 18.25
N PRO A 135 -15.92 2.36 17.91
CA PRO A 135 -15.72 3.63 17.21
C PRO A 135 -14.78 4.62 17.91
N ALA A 136 -14.78 4.63 19.25
CA ALA A 136 -13.88 5.50 20.03
C ALA A 136 -12.39 5.16 19.88
N GLN A 137 -12.04 4.01 19.30
CA GLN A 137 -10.67 3.54 19.11
C GLN A 137 -10.25 3.48 17.64
N MET A 138 -11.03 4.12 16.75
CA MET A 138 -10.68 4.25 15.33
C MET A 138 -9.41 5.09 15.17
N ALA A 139 -8.53 4.65 14.27
CA ALA A 139 -7.23 5.27 14.03
C ALA A 139 -7.20 6.11 12.75
N PHE A 140 -8.30 6.15 11.98
CA PHE A 140 -8.42 7.07 10.87
C PHE A 140 -8.78 8.48 11.35
N THR A 141 -8.36 9.47 10.59
CA THR A 141 -8.59 10.89 10.89
C THR A 141 -9.89 11.40 10.23
N ILE A 142 -10.44 12.51 10.74
CA ILE A 142 -11.75 13.03 10.30
C ILE A 142 -11.76 13.40 8.81
N LYS A 143 -10.62 13.86 8.28
CA LYS A 143 -10.47 14.27 6.87
C LYS A 143 -10.70 13.07 5.92
N GLU A 144 -10.35 11.87 6.36
CA GLU A 144 -10.39 10.64 5.58
C GLU A 144 -11.76 9.96 5.68
N LEU A 145 -12.53 10.22 6.75
CA LEU A 145 -13.90 9.72 6.90
C LEU A 145 -14.93 10.52 6.10
N ARG A 146 -14.72 11.83 5.92
CA ARG A 146 -15.71 12.75 5.33
C ARG A 146 -15.77 12.72 3.81
#